data_AF-A0A381U5Y3-F1
#
_entry.id   AF-A0A381U5Y3-F1
#
_cell.length_a   1.000
_cell.length_b   1.000
_cell.length_c   1.000
_cell.angle_alpha   90.00
_cell.angle_beta   90.00
_cell.angle_gamma   90.00
#
_symmetry.space_group_name_H-M   'P 1'
#
loop_
_entity.id
_entity.type
_entity.pdbx_description
1 polymer ?
#
loop_
_entity_poly.entity_id
_entity_poly.type
_entity_poly.pdbx_seq_one_letter_code
_entity_poly.pdbx_strand_id
1 'polypeptide(L)'
;MSKKESNLTCRVSGGSIPKYAHTGDAGADLTASQKMLIPPRDRLLVTTGIRLEIPEGHVGLIWPRSGLAVKKGIDCGAGVIDSHYRGEVKVLLFNHSDNEFQIEQGDR
;
A
#
# COMPACT_ATOMS: atom_id res chain seq x y z
N MET A 1 20.49 -2.74 -33.29
CA MET A 1 19.23 -3.10 -32.61
C MET A 1 18.80 -1.91 -31.76
N SER A 2 17.75 -1.21 -32.19
CA SER A 2 17.21 -0.05 -31.46
C SER A 2 16.72 -0.50 -30.08
N LYS A 3 17.25 0.08 -29.01
CA LYS A 3 16.66 -0.03 -27.67
C LYS A 3 15.29 0.65 -27.77
N LYS A 4 14.21 -0.14 -27.93
CA LYS A 4 12.87 0.33 -27.60
C LYS A 4 12.94 0.79 -26.15
N GLU A 5 12.79 2.08 -25.90
CA GLU A 5 12.40 2.59 -24.59
C GLU A 5 11.05 1.92 -24.29
N SER A 6 11.08 0.82 -23.54
CA SER A 6 9.90 0.29 -22.92
C SER A 6 9.48 1.34 -21.89
N ASN A 7 8.37 2.02 -22.12
CA ASN A 7 7.77 2.88 -21.10
C ASN A 7 7.45 2.00 -19.88
N LEU A 8 8.35 2.01 -18.89
CA LEU A 8 8.24 1.29 -17.61
C LEU A 8 7.24 2.01 -16.72
N THR A 9 5.97 1.98 -17.12
CA THR A 9 4.89 2.68 -16.43
C THR A 9 3.97 1.66 -15.76
N CYS A 10 3.86 1.72 -14.44
CA CYS A 10 2.79 1.04 -13.70
C CYS A 10 1.49 1.81 -13.90
N ARG A 11 0.42 1.15 -14.35
CA ARG A 11 -0.91 1.77 -14.42
C ARG A 11 -1.66 1.54 -13.12
N VAL A 12 -2.36 2.56 -12.66
CA VAL A 12 -3.21 2.49 -11.47
C VAL A 12 -4.64 2.80 -11.84
N SER A 13 -5.58 2.02 -11.32
CA SER A 13 -7.02 2.28 -11.45
C SER A 13 -7.68 2.15 -10.07
N GLY A 14 -8.72 2.94 -9.81
CA GLY A 14 -9.42 2.93 -8.52
C GLY A 14 -9.84 4.34 -8.06
N GLY A 15 -10.48 4.40 -6.89
CA GLY A 15 -11.07 5.64 -6.38
C GLY A 15 -10.05 6.65 -5.83
N SER A 16 -8.93 6.18 -5.26
CA SER A 16 -7.89 7.03 -4.68
C SER A 16 -6.53 6.66 -5.24
N ILE A 17 -6.08 7.37 -6.28
CA ILE A 17 -4.78 7.12 -6.91
C ILE A 17 -3.65 7.48 -5.93
N PRO A 18 -2.69 6.57 -5.67
CA PRO A 18 -1.57 6.83 -4.78
C PRO A 18 -0.76 8.04 -5.23
N LYS A 19 -0.26 8.80 -4.27
CA LYS A 19 0.54 10.01 -4.51
C LYS A 19 1.84 9.95 -3.75
N TYR A 20 2.90 10.41 -4.39
CA TYR A 20 4.15 10.73 -3.72
C TYR A 20 3.93 11.99 -2.88
N ALA A 21 4.44 12.01 -1.65
CA ALA A 21 4.29 13.17 -0.77
C ALA A 21 5.23 14.30 -1.20
N HIS A 22 6.42 13.94 -1.68
CA HIS A 22 7.46 14.84 -2.12
C HIS A 22 8.09 14.38 -3.43
N THR A 23 8.69 15.33 -4.15
CA THR A 23 9.47 15.04 -5.35
C THR A 23 10.67 14.18 -4.99
N GLY A 24 10.81 13.04 -5.67
CA GLY A 24 11.91 12.09 -5.45
C GLY A 24 11.65 11.02 -4.40
N ASP A 25 10.45 10.99 -3.80
CA ASP A 25 10.06 9.89 -2.91
C ASP A 25 10.09 8.55 -3.63
N ALA A 26 10.59 7.52 -2.93
CA ALA A 26 10.66 6.17 -3.47
C ALA A 26 9.29 5.45 -3.47
N GLY A 27 8.37 5.85 -2.61
CA GLY A 27 7.06 5.22 -2.43
C GLY A 27 5.91 6.22 -2.54
N ALA A 28 4.81 5.80 -3.15
CA ALA A 28 3.56 6.53 -3.15
C ALA A 28 2.67 6.04 -2.00
N ASP A 29 2.03 6.97 -1.29
CA ASP A 29 1.15 6.61 -0.18
C ASP A 29 -0.13 5.94 -0.70
N LEU A 30 -0.45 4.78 -0.14
CA LEU A 30 -1.75 4.12 -0.28
C LEU A 30 -2.75 4.75 0.68
N THR A 31 -4.05 4.62 0.39
CA THR A 31 -5.10 5.13 1.30
C THR A 31 -6.14 4.06 1.57
N ALA A 32 -6.68 4.04 2.78
CA ALA A 32 -7.78 3.15 3.14
C ALA A 32 -9.07 3.52 2.39
N SER A 33 -9.76 2.54 1.81
CA SER A 33 -10.99 2.80 1.05
C SER A 33 -12.23 2.97 1.91
N GLN A 34 -12.17 2.60 3.19
CA GLN A 34 -13.28 2.65 4.14
C GLN A 34 -12.76 2.68 5.57
N LYS A 35 -13.63 3.06 6.50
CA LYS A 35 -13.36 3.00 7.93
C LYS A 35 -13.16 1.56 8.39
N MET A 36 -12.10 1.31 9.15
CA MET A 36 -11.71 0.01 9.67
C MET A 36 -11.09 0.14 11.06
N LEU A 37 -10.98 -0.98 11.77
CA LEU A 37 -10.52 -1.01 13.14
C LEU A 37 -9.67 -2.26 13.34
N ILE A 38 -8.44 -2.08 13.82
CA ILE A 38 -7.52 -3.17 14.10
C ILE A 38 -7.44 -3.34 15.63
N PRO A 39 -7.94 -4.46 16.18
CA PRO A 39 -7.84 -4.73 17.60
C PRO A 39 -6.39 -4.73 18.10
N PRO A 40 -6.16 -4.48 19.39
CA PRO A 40 -4.86 -4.68 20.00
C PRO A 40 -4.31 -6.08 19.72
N ARG A 41 -3.02 -6.19 19.43
CA ARG A 41 -2.32 -7.47 19.20
C ARG A 41 -2.90 -8.34 18.08
N ASP A 42 -3.63 -7.75 17.14
CA ASP A 42 -4.24 -8.45 16.00
C ASP A 42 -3.80 -7.86 14.65
N ARG A 43 -4.34 -8.41 13.56
CA ARG A 43 -4.07 -7.95 12.19
C ARG A 43 -5.36 -7.79 11.40
N LEU A 44 -5.34 -6.87 10.45
CA LEU A 44 -6.46 -6.67 9.52
C LEU A 44 -5.95 -6.49 8.09
N LEU A 45 -6.69 -7.02 7.14
CA LEU A 45 -6.45 -6.79 5.72
C LEU A 45 -7.21 -5.54 5.26
N VAL A 46 -6.50 -4.42 5.17
CA VAL A 46 -7.04 -3.11 4.83
C VAL A 46 -7.25 -2.99 3.32
N THR A 47 -8.47 -2.66 2.92
CA THR A 47 -8.84 -2.42 1.51
C THR A 47 -8.41 -1.03 1.05
N THR A 48 -7.97 -0.91 -0.20
CA THR A 48 -7.51 0.36 -0.79
C THR A 48 -8.37 0.82 -1.97
N GLY A 49 -9.16 -0.09 -2.55
CA GLY A 49 -9.97 0.17 -3.74
C GLY A 49 -9.16 0.43 -5.01
N ILE A 50 -7.84 0.20 -5.01
CA ILE A 50 -7.00 0.33 -6.20
C ILE A 50 -6.57 -1.02 -6.76
N ARG A 51 -6.23 -1.01 -8.05
CA ARG A 51 -5.59 -2.12 -8.77
C ARG A 51 -4.37 -1.61 -9.50
N LEU A 52 -3.36 -2.45 -9.61
CA LEU A 52 -2.10 -2.12 -10.28
C LEU A 52 -1.90 -3.00 -11.51
N GLU A 53 -1.35 -2.40 -12.56
CA GLU A 53 -0.79 -3.07 -13.71
C GLU A 53 0.71 -2.78 -13.72
N ILE A 54 1.44 -3.61 -12.99
CA ILE A 54 2.90 -3.49 -12.85
C ILE A 54 3.56 -4.09 -14.09
N PRO A 55 4.57 -3.43 -14.69
CA PRO A 55 5.29 -3.97 -15.84
C PRO A 55 5.90 -5.35 -15.55
N GLU A 56 5.95 -6.21 -16.57
CA GLU A 56 6.59 -7.52 -16.43
C GLU A 56 8.06 -7.38 -15.99
N GLY A 57 8.54 -8.32 -15.17
CA GLY A 57 9.87 -8.27 -14.55
C GLY A 57 10.02 -7.28 -13.39
N HIS A 58 8.94 -6.63 -12.96
CA HIS A 58 8.93 -5.71 -11.82
C HIS A 58 8.00 -6.20 -10.71
N VAL A 59 8.17 -5.63 -9.52
CA VAL A 59 7.42 -5.96 -8.31
C VAL A 59 6.91 -4.68 -7.65
N GLY A 60 5.71 -4.76 -7.06
CA GLY A 60 5.19 -3.73 -6.17
C GLY A 60 5.52 -4.10 -4.73
N LEU A 61 6.07 -3.16 -3.96
CA LEU A 61 6.41 -3.38 -2.57
C LEU A 61 5.58 -2.47 -1.67
N ILE A 62 4.88 -3.06 -0.71
CA ILE A 62 4.20 -2.37 0.39
C ILE A 62 5.17 -2.33 1.57
N TRP A 63 5.41 -1.12 2.07
CA TRP A 63 6.26 -0.85 3.23
C TRP A 63 5.52 0.01 4.25
N PRO A 64 5.83 -0.14 5.55
CA PRO A 64 5.13 0.58 6.60
C PRO A 64 5.56 2.04 6.61
N ARG A 65 4.61 2.94 6.91
CA ARG A 65 4.93 4.33 7.20
C ARG A 65 5.62 4.40 8.56
N SER A 66 6.89 4.84 8.58
CA SER A 66 7.71 4.86 9.80
C SER A 66 7.05 5.60 10.98
N GLY A 67 6.29 6.66 10.69
CA GLY A 67 5.52 7.39 11.70
C GLY A 67 4.45 6.53 12.39
N LEU A 68 3.77 5.64 11.67
CA LEU A 68 2.78 4.72 12.25
C LEU A 68 3.46 3.59 13.03
N ALA A 69 4.55 3.04 12.49
CA ALA A 69 5.34 2.02 13.17
C ALA A 69 5.85 2.52 14.54
N VAL A 70 6.49 3.68 14.56
CA VAL A 70 7.10 4.24 15.79
C VAL A 70 6.05 4.75 16.78
N LYS A 71 5.02 5.47 16.31
CA LYS A 71 4.08 6.17 17.22
C LYS A 71 2.88 5.31 17.63
N LYS A 72 2.50 4.34 16.81
CA LYS A 72 1.26 3.57 16.95
C LYS A 72 1.48 2.06 16.99
N GLY A 73 2.70 1.58 16.77
CA GLY A 73 3.01 0.15 16.76
C GLY A 73 2.38 -0.59 15.58
N ILE A 74 2.19 0.10 14.44
CA ILE A 74 1.57 -0.47 13.25
C ILE A 74 2.64 -0.87 12.24
N ASP A 75 2.64 -2.15 11.86
CA ASP A 75 3.54 -2.69 10.84
C ASP A 75 2.74 -3.31 9.68
N CYS A 76 3.39 -3.55 8.54
CA CYS A 76 2.78 -4.20 7.39
C CYS A 76 3.42 -5.56 7.08
N GLY A 77 2.62 -6.52 6.63
CA GLY A 77 3.09 -7.82 6.15
C GLY A 77 2.70 -8.14 4.72
N ALA A 78 3.07 -9.36 4.28
CA ALA A 78 3.00 -9.88 2.91
C ALA A 78 3.83 -9.08 1.90
N GLY A 79 3.57 -7.77 1.77
CA GLY A 79 4.48 -6.80 1.16
C GLY A 79 4.66 -6.88 -0.36
N VAL A 80 4.53 -8.05 -0.97
CA VAL A 80 4.89 -8.30 -2.38
C VAL A 80 3.65 -8.35 -3.26
N ILE A 81 3.63 -7.52 -4.31
CA ILE A 81 2.61 -7.52 -5.36
C ILE A 81 3.26 -7.94 -6.68
N ASP A 82 2.86 -9.10 -7.20
CA ASP A 82 3.39 -9.64 -8.45
C ASP A 82 2.93 -8.85 -9.68
N SER A 83 3.74 -8.84 -10.73
CA SER A 83 3.44 -8.15 -11.99
C SER A 83 2.17 -8.61 -12.69
N HIS A 84 1.75 -9.86 -12.47
CA HIS A 84 0.54 -10.44 -13.07
C HIS A 84 -0.71 -10.29 -12.18
N TYR A 85 -0.56 -9.78 -10.96
CA TYR A 85 -1.68 -9.56 -10.06
C TYR A 85 -2.56 -8.42 -10.59
N ARG A 86 -3.87 -8.68 -10.72
CA ARG A 86 -4.87 -7.69 -11.15
C ARG A 86 -6.02 -7.51 -10.14
N GLY A 87 -5.92 -8.16 -9.00
CA GLY A 87 -6.87 -7.99 -7.91
C GLY A 87 -6.73 -6.62 -7.24
N GLU A 88 -7.62 -6.36 -6.28
CA GLU A 88 -7.50 -5.18 -5.45
C GLU A 88 -6.24 -5.27 -4.58
N VAL A 89 -5.43 -4.20 -4.57
CA VAL A 89 -4.33 -4.10 -3.62
C VAL A 89 -4.90 -3.98 -2.22
N LYS A 90 -4.45 -4.84 -1.31
CA LYS A 90 -4.82 -4.78 0.10
C LYS A 90 -3.57 -4.75 0.95
N VAL A 91 -3.62 -4.02 2.06
CA VAL A 91 -2.49 -3.86 2.97
C VAL A 91 -2.77 -4.68 4.21
N LEU A 92 -1.99 -5.72 4.46
CA LEU A 92 -2.06 -6.45 5.72
C LEU A 92 -1.34 -5.62 6.78
N LEU A 93 -2.08 -5.09 7.75
CA LEU A 93 -1.54 -4.36 8.88
C LEU A 93 -1.59 -5.19 10.15
N PHE A 94 -0.51 -5.14 10.93
CA PHE A 94 -0.41 -5.68 12.28
C PHE A 94 -0.45 -4.54 13.28
N ASN A 95 -1.27 -4.69 14.33
CA ASN A 95 -1.26 -3.81 15.47
C ASN A 95 -0.51 -4.48 16.62
N HIS A 96 0.74 -4.05 16.84
CA HIS A 96 1.57 -4.56 17.92
C HIS A 96 1.35 -3.82 19.25
N SER A 97 0.49 -2.81 19.28
CA SER A 97 0.17 -2.07 20.49
C SER A 97 -0.94 -2.74 21.32
N ASP A 98 -1.11 -2.25 22.55
CA ASP A 98 -2.20 -2.64 23.44
C ASP A 98 -3.45 -1.76 23.28
N ASN A 99 -3.43 -0.83 22.31
CA ASN A 99 -4.55 0.04 22.00
C ASN A 99 -5.16 -0.33 20.65
N GLU A 100 -6.45 -0.08 20.51
CA GLU A 100 -7.12 -0.20 19.23
C GLU A 100 -6.59 0.83 18.23
N PHE A 101 -6.43 0.42 16.97
CA PHE A 101 -6.04 1.32 15.90
C PHE A 101 -7.20 1.55 14.94
N GLN A 102 -7.73 2.77 14.98
CA GLN A 102 -8.81 3.21 14.11
C GLN A 102 -8.22 3.78 12.81
N ILE A 103 -8.76 3.30 11.69
CA ILE A 103 -8.43 3.75 10.34
C ILE A 103 -9.69 4.41 9.79
N GLU A 104 -9.60 5.67 9.40
CA GLU A 104 -10.67 6.35 8.68
C GLU A 104 -10.50 6.19 7.16
N GLN A 105 -11.60 6.38 6.42
CA GLN A 105 -11.53 6.41 4.96
C GLN A 105 -10.60 7.54 4.51
N GLY A 106 -9.63 7.21 3.64
CA GLY A 106 -8.64 8.16 3.13
C GLY A 106 -7.37 8.29 3.98
N ASP A 107 -7.29 7.63 5.14
CA ASP A 107 -6.05 7.59 5.91
C ASP A 107 -4.92 6.89 5.14
N ARG A 108 -3.69 7.38 5.35
CA ARG A 108 -2.45 6.90 4.73
C ARG A 108 -1.62 6.06 5.68
#